data_AF-A0A495J212-F1
#
_entry.id   AF-A0A495J212-F1
#
_cell.length_a   1.000
_cell.length_b   1.000
_cell.length_c   1.000
_cell.angle_alpha   90.00
_cell.angle_beta   90.00
_cell.angle_gamma   90.00
#
_symmetry.space_group_name_H-M   'P 1'
#
loop_
_entity.id
_entity.type
_entity.pdbx_description
1 polymer ?
#
loop_
_entity_poly.entity_id
_entity_poly.type
_entity_poly.pdbx_seq_one_letter_code
_entity_poly.pdbx_strand_id
1 'polypeptide(L)' 'MTATTIRKIVLDYLAHAEDDKIKAIYTLLKDDIGLESDFALTDEQYKILENERELHLAGKTQSYNREQARQLIKG' A
#
# COMPACT_ATOMS: atom_id res chain seq x y z
N MET A 1 -14.68 -19.97 24.12
CA MET A 1 -13.57 -20.57 23.34
C MET A 1 -12.32 -19.75 23.59
N THR A 2 -11.15 -20.39 23.74
CA THR A 2 -9.89 -19.67 23.90
C THR A 2 -9.31 -19.33 22.53
N ALA A 3 -8.51 -18.26 22.44
CA ALA A 3 -7.85 -17.85 21.19
C ALA A 3 -7.01 -18.97 20.57
N THR A 4 -6.43 -19.84 21.41
CA THR A 4 -5.68 -21.03 20.99
C THR A 4 -6.55 -22.05 20.26
N THR A 5 -7.78 -22.28 20.75
CA THR A 5 -8.74 -23.17 20.09
C THR A 5 -9.17 -22.60 18.74
N ILE A 6 -9.43 -21.29 18.66
CA ILE A 6 -9.82 -20.60 17.41
C ILE A 6 -8.70 -20.71 16.37
N ARG A 7 -7.45 -20.44 16.76
CA ARG A 7 -6.29 -20.56 15.87
C ARG A 7 -6.13 -21.97 15.30
N LYS A 8 -6.31 -23.00 16.13
CA LYS A 8 -6.22 -24.39 15.70
C LYS A 8 -7.30 -24.72 14.65
N ILE A 9 -8.54 -24.30 14.88
CA ILE A 9 -9.67 -24.53 13.97
C ILE A 9 -9.43 -23.82 12.62
N VAL A 10 -8.96 -22.57 12.65
CA VAL A 10 -8.70 -21.80 11.42
C VAL A 10 -7.57 -22.43 10.60
N LEU A 11 -6.48 -22.87 11.24
CA LEU A 11 -5.37 -23.55 10.55
C LEU A 11 -5.80 -24.87 9.92
N ASP A 12 -6.58 -25.67 10.64
CA ASP A 12 -7.11 -26.95 10.16
C ASP A 12 -8.05 -26.76 8.96
N TYR A 13 -8.91 -25.74 9.03
CA TYR A 13 -9.77 -25.35 7.91
C TYR A 13 -8.96 -24.91 6.69
N LEU A 14 -7.96 -24.04 6.87
CA LEU A 14 -7.11 -23.56 5.76
C LEU A 14 -6.29 -24.68 5.11
N ALA A 15 -5.91 -25.73 5.85
CA ALA A 15 -5.18 -26.87 5.30
C ALA A 15 -6.01 -27.75 4.35
N HIS A 16 -7.34 -27.70 4.46
CA HIS A 16 -8.28 -28.51 3.68
C HIS A 16 -9.24 -27.69 2.80
N ALA A 17 -9.14 -26.36 2.86
CA ALA A 17 -9.98 -25.48 2.08
C ALA A 17 -9.64 -25.54 0.58
N GLU A 18 -10.68 -25.45 -0.26
CA GLU A 18 -10.52 -25.30 -1.69
C GLU A 18 -9.89 -23.95 -2.04
N ASP A 19 -9.10 -23.91 -3.12
CA ASP A 19 -8.34 -22.74 -3.57
C ASP A 19 -9.17 -21.46 -3.67
N ASP A 20 -10.43 -21.55 -4.11
CA ASP A 20 -11.31 -20.39 -4.26
C ASP A 20 -11.69 -19.77 -2.91
N LYS A 21 -11.83 -20.60 -1.87
CA LYS A 21 -12.10 -20.14 -0.50
C LYS A 21 -10.84 -19.51 0.12
N ILE A 22 -9.67 -20.08 -0.16
CA ILE A 22 -8.38 -19.50 0.28
C ILE A 22 -8.17 -18.13 -0.38
N LYS A 23 -8.43 -18.00 -1.68
CA LYS A 23 -8.35 -16.71 -2.41
C LYS A 23 -9.32 -15.67 -1.85
N ALA A 24 -10.54 -16.07 -1.50
CA ALA A 24 -11.51 -15.17 -0.88
C ALA A 24 -11.02 -14.67 0.49
N ILE A 25 -10.52 -15.57 1.34
CA ILE A 25 -9.95 -15.22 2.65
C ILE A 25 -8.73 -14.31 2.50
N TYR A 26 -7.82 -14.64 1.58
CA TYR A 26 -6.68 -13.80 1.26
C TYR A 26 -7.12 -12.42 0.79
N THR A 27 -8.12 -12.32 -0.09
CA THR A 27 -8.61 -11.02 -0.58
C THR A 27 -9.18 -10.15 0.53
N LEU A 28 -9.85 -10.76 1.52
CA LEU A 28 -10.41 -10.05 2.67
C LEU A 28 -9.34 -9.61 3.68
N LEU A 29 -8.28 -10.40 3.82
CA LEU A 29 -7.26 -10.18 4.85
C LEU A 29 -5.93 -9.69 4.28
N LYS A 30 -5.79 -9.48 2.96
CA LYS A 30 -4.53 -9.09 2.31
C LYS A 30 -3.95 -7.81 2.89
N ASP A 31 -4.82 -6.87 3.28
CA ASP A 31 -4.44 -5.58 3.85
C ASP A 31 -3.89 -5.75 5.29
N ASP A 32 -4.37 -6.78 6.02
CA ASP A 32 -3.93 -7.13 7.38
C ASP A 32 -2.74 -8.11 7.39
N ILE A 33 -2.65 -9.00 6.39
CA ILE A 33 -1.58 -9.98 6.19
C ILE A 33 -0.33 -9.28 5.62
N GLY A 34 -0.52 -8.15 4.94
CA GLY A 34 0.52 -7.28 4.39
C GLY A 34 1.28 -6.50 5.45
N LEU A 35 2.04 -7.20 6.31
CA LEU A 35 3.07 -6.59 7.14
C LEU A 35 4.41 -6.58 6.38
N GLU A 36 4.49 -5.88 5.26
CA GLU A 36 5.74 -5.29 4.73
C GLU A 36 5.41 -4.04 3.88
N SER A 37 5.32 -2.90 4.57
CA SER A 37 5.45 -1.54 4.04
C SER A 37 4.56 -1.14 2.85
N ASP A 38 3.28 -0.85 3.11
CA ASP A 38 2.66 0.22 2.34
C ASP A 38 3.49 1.48 2.58
N PHE A 39 4.20 1.95 1.56
CA PHE A 39 4.92 3.22 1.61
C PHE A 39 3.89 4.34 1.80
N ALA A 40 3.62 4.67 3.06
CA ALA A 40 2.84 5.82 3.44
C ALA A 40 3.77 7.03 3.47
N LEU A 41 3.40 8.09 2.75
CA LEU A 41 4.08 9.37 2.86
C LEU A 41 3.93 9.89 4.30
N THR A 42 5.00 10.43 4.86
CA THR A 42 4.93 11.15 6.13
C THR A 42 4.18 12.47 5.95
N ASP A 43 3.66 13.05 7.04
CA ASP A 43 3.00 14.36 6.99
C ASP A 43 3.90 15.46 6.41
N GLU A 44 5.21 15.37 6.65
CA GLU A 44 6.20 16.27 6.07
C GLU A 44 6.29 16.12 4.55
N GLN A 45 6.28 14.88 4.05
CA GLN A 45 6.29 14.61 2.61
C GLN A 45 4.98 15.06 1.95
N TYR A 46 3.84 14.93 2.63
CA TYR A 46 2.57 15.52 2.18
C TYR A 46 2.63 17.04 2.07
N LYS A 47 3.23 17.73 3.06
CA LYS A 47 3.40 19.20 3.00
C LYS A 47 4.28 19.63 1.83
N ILE A 48 5.32 18.87 1.51
CA ILE A 48 6.17 19.14 0.32
C ILE A 48 5.31 19.07 -0.96
N LEU A 49 4.48 18.04 -1.10
CA LEU A 49 3.60 17.89 -2.26
C LEU A 49 2.57 19.02 -2.36
N GLU A 50 1.99 19.45 -1.24
CA GLU A 50 1.03 20.55 -1.24
C GLU A 50 1.68 21.89 -1.62
N ASN A 51 2.87 22.18 -1.07
CA ASN A 51 3.64 23.37 -1.44
C ASN A 51 4.00 23.38 -2.92
N GLU A 52 4.47 22.25 -3.47
CA GLU A 52 4.77 22.13 -4.90
C GLU A 52 3.52 22.31 -5.77
N ARG A 53 2.36 21.79 -5.32
CA ARG A 53 1.08 22.00 -5.99
C ARG A 53 0.71 23.47 -6.07
N GLU A 54 0.85 24.21 -4.97
CA GLU A 54 0.59 25.65 -4.93
C GLU A 54 1.53 26.44 -5.86
N LEU A 55 2.82 26.10 -5.87
CA LEU A 55 3.81 26.73 -6.75
C LEU A 55 3.52 26.44 -8.23
N HIS A 56 3.09 25.23 -8.55
CA HIS A 56 2.71 24.86 -9.91
C HIS A 56 1.49 25.65 -10.38
N LEU A 57 0.44 25.73 -9.55
CA LEU A 57 -0.76 26.50 -9.84
C LEU A 57 -0.47 28.00 -9.98
N ALA A 58 0.51 28.52 -9.24
CA ALA A 58 1.01 29.88 -9.37
C ALA A 58 1.92 30.09 -10.59
N GLY A 59 2.19 29.04 -11.39
CA GLY A 59 3.07 29.09 -12.56
C GLY A 59 4.56 29.26 -12.23
N LYS A 60 4.95 29.07 -10.96
CA LYS A 60 6.33 29.24 -10.48
C LYS A 60 7.18 27.99 -10.70
N THR A 61 6.56 26.82 -10.74
CA THR A 61 7.24 25.53 -10.99
C THR A 61 6.57 24.77 -12.13
N GLN A 62 7.37 24.03 -12.90
CA GLN A 62 6.86 23.14 -13.95
C GLN A 62 6.67 21.74 -13.39
N SER A 63 5.54 21.13 -13.71
CA SER A 63 5.31 19.71 -13.43
C SER A 63 5.85 18.86 -14.57
N TYR A 64 6.39 17.70 -14.21
CA TYR A 64 6.95 16.76 -15.15
C TYR A 64 6.20 15.43 -15.06
N ASN A 65 6.00 14.80 -16.21
CA ASN A 65 5.56 13.42 -16.22
C ASN A 65 6.73 12.49 -15.78
N ARG A 66 6.41 11.23 -15.51
CA ARG A 66 7.38 10.25 -14.98
C ARG A 66 8.60 10.05 -15.89
N GLU A 67 8.42 10.14 -17.21
CA GLU A 67 9.50 9.97 -18.18
C GLU A 67 10.45 11.17 -18.17
N GLN A 68 9.90 12.38 -18.18
CA GLN A 68 10.64 13.63 -18.06
C GLN A 68 11.40 13.71 -16.73
N ALA A 69 10.75 13.39 -15.62
CA ALA A 69 11.39 13.34 -14.31
C ALA A 69 12.57 12.36 -14.28
N ARG A 70 12.41 11.17 -14.89
CA ARG A 70 13.49 10.18 -14.99
C ARG A 70 14.69 10.68 -15.80
N GLN A 71 14.46 11.48 -16.84
CA GLN A 71 15.54 12.07 -17.63
C GLN A 71 16.28 13.15 -16.84
N LEU A 72 15.57 13.95 -16.04
CA LEU A 72 16.15 14.98 -15.17
C LEU A 72 16.98 14.40 -14.02
N ILE A 73 16.50 13.32 -13.39
CA ILE A 73 17.17 12.68 -12.25
C ILE A 73 18.41 11.88 -12.68
N LYS A 74 18.46 11.43 -13.94
CA LYS A 74 19.63 10.73 -14.51
C LYS A 74 20.71 11.68 -15.07
N GLY A 75 20.57 12.98 -14.84
CA GLY A 75 21.56 13.99 -15.22
C GLY A 75 22.97 13.66 -14.76
#